data_AF-A0A1K0FDA5-F1
#
_entry.id   AF-A0A1K0FDA5-F1
#
_cell.length_a   1.000
_cell.length_b   1.000
_cell.length_c   1.000
_cell.angle_alpha   90.00
_cell.angle_beta   90.00
_cell.angle_gamma   90.00
#
_symmetry.space_group_name_H-M   'P 1'
#
loop_
_entity.id
_entity.type
_entity.pdbx_description
1 polymer ?
#
loop_
_entity_poly.entity_id
_entity_poly.type
_entity_poly.pdbx_seq_one_letter_code
_entity_poly.pdbx_strand_id
1 'polypeptide(L)'
;MAYLDGLDNAEYLVLAPLELGTPRPLWEIAEDFVRSVVGAPPTKEEVAALLGPGLASLAARELVEVRQFSSWPAAWVQGIPVDDSRLSAANFRTDAWAGYADGQETVVALITEAGLQRL
;
A
#
# COMPACT_ATOMS: atom_id res chain seq x y z
N MET A 1 -10.39 22.55 2.23
CA MET A 1 -9.02 21.99 2.22
C MET A 1 -8.73 21.61 0.78
N ALA A 2 -7.60 22.07 0.23
CA ALA A 2 -7.27 21.83 -1.17
C ALA A 2 -6.87 20.36 -1.34
N TYR A 3 -7.70 19.60 -2.05
CA TYR A 3 -7.37 18.27 -2.55
C TYR A 3 -6.25 18.46 -3.57
N LEU A 4 -5.04 17.99 -3.29
CA LEU A 4 -4.00 17.91 -4.31
C LEU A 4 -4.51 16.89 -5.36
N ASP A 5 -4.83 17.40 -6.56
CA ASP A 5 -5.12 16.66 -7.81
C ASP A 5 -6.06 15.44 -7.78
N GLY A 6 -7.12 15.52 -6.95
CA GLY A 6 -8.16 14.50 -6.91
C GLY A 6 -7.71 13.18 -6.26
N LEU A 7 -6.71 13.26 -5.39
CA LEU A 7 -6.42 12.24 -4.38
C LEU A 7 -7.09 12.61 -3.06
N ASP A 8 -7.68 11.64 -2.39
CA ASP A 8 -8.06 11.79 -0.99
C ASP A 8 -6.85 11.60 -0.06
N ASN A 9 -7.04 11.86 1.23
CA ASN A 9 -5.95 11.76 2.21
C ASN A 9 -5.38 10.34 2.32
N ALA A 10 -6.20 9.30 2.22
CA ALA A 10 -5.74 7.92 2.32
C ALA A 10 -4.96 7.51 1.07
N GLU A 11 -5.44 7.89 -0.12
CA GLU A 11 -4.73 7.71 -1.39
C GLU A 11 -3.37 8.42 -1.35
N TYR A 12 -3.32 9.68 -0.90
CA TYR A 12 -2.07 10.42 -0.78
C TYR A 12 -1.08 9.74 0.18
N LEU A 13 -1.54 9.30 1.35
CA LEU A 13 -0.68 8.63 2.35
C LEU A 13 -0.09 7.31 1.84
N VAL A 14 -0.79 6.60 0.95
CA VAL A 14 -0.28 5.38 0.31
C VAL A 14 0.67 5.69 -0.85
N LEU A 15 0.36 6.72 -1.65
CA LEU A 15 1.08 7.02 -2.88
C LEU A 15 2.38 7.81 -2.65
N ALA A 16 2.37 8.81 -1.77
CA ALA A 16 3.52 9.66 -1.47
C ALA A 16 4.83 8.92 -1.08
N PRO A 17 4.79 7.80 -0.34
CA PRO A 17 5.99 7.04 -0.01
C PRO A 17 6.54 6.14 -1.14
N LEU A 18 5.90 6.10 -2.31
CA LEU A 18 6.32 5.27 -3.45
C LEU A 18 7.17 6.04 -4.45
N GLU A 19 8.19 5.38 -5.00
CA GLU A 19 9.06 5.93 -6.05
C GLU A 19 8.94 5.10 -7.33
N LEU A 20 9.03 5.75 -8.50
CA LEU A 20 8.91 5.08 -9.79
C LEU A 20 10.00 4.02 -9.96
N GLY A 21 9.59 2.77 -10.22
CA GLY A 21 10.49 1.64 -10.41
C GLY A 21 10.98 1.00 -9.10
N THR A 22 10.58 1.51 -7.94
CA THR A 22 10.96 0.96 -6.63
C THR A 22 9.74 0.32 -5.96
N PRO A 23 9.52 -0.99 -6.14
CA PRO A 23 8.42 -1.69 -5.48
C PRO A 23 8.64 -1.72 -3.97
N ARG A 24 7.59 -1.45 -3.21
CA ARG A 24 7.66 -1.25 -1.76
C ARG A 24 6.62 -2.08 -1.01
N PRO A 25 7.02 -2.87 0.01
CA PRO A 25 6.08 -3.60 0.85
C PRO A 25 5.10 -2.70 1.58
N LEU A 26 3.85 -3.14 1.71
CA LEU A 26 2.82 -2.39 2.42
C LEU A 26 3.15 -2.18 3.91
N TRP A 27 3.82 -3.14 4.55
CA TRP A 27 4.27 -2.97 5.93
C TRP A 27 5.30 -1.85 6.09
N GLU A 28 6.16 -1.61 5.10
CA GLU A 28 7.07 -0.47 5.13
C GLU A 28 6.29 0.85 5.02
N ILE A 29 5.26 0.90 4.17
CA ILE A 29 4.38 2.08 4.04
C ILE A 29 3.65 2.35 5.37
N ALA A 30 3.15 1.30 6.02
CA ALA A 30 2.55 1.39 7.34
C ALA A 30 3.54 1.92 8.40
N GLU A 31 4.79 1.45 8.39
CA GLU A 31 5.82 1.93 9.32
C GLU A 31 6.09 3.42 9.15
N ASP A 32 6.23 3.92 7.92
CA ASP A 32 6.43 5.34 7.67
C ASP A 32 5.24 6.18 8.14
N PHE A 33 4.02 5.70 7.88
CA PHE A 33 2.82 6.34 8.39
C PHE A 33 2.83 6.39 9.92
N VAL A 34 3.05 5.27 10.61
CA VAL A 34 3.11 5.20 12.07
C VAL A 34 4.18 6.12 12.64
N ARG A 35 5.35 6.21 12.01
CA ARG A 35 6.45 7.12 12.42
C ARG A 35 6.09 8.61 12.23
N SER A 36 5.19 8.92 11.31
CA SER A 36 4.72 10.30 11.05
C SER A 36 3.63 10.77 12.03
N VAL A 37 2.94 9.84 12.71
CA VAL A 37 1.85 10.16 13.63
C VAL A 37 2.40 10.78 14.92
N VAL A 38 1.87 11.94 15.30
CA VAL A 38 2.17 12.58 16.58
C VAL A 38 1.22 12.04 17.64
N GLY A 39 1.75 11.32 18.63
CA GLY A 39 0.98 10.80 19.76
C GLY A 39 1.12 9.29 19.93
N ALA A 40 0.05 8.64 20.40
CA ALA A 40 0.02 7.18 20.49
C ALA A 40 0.05 6.57 19.07
N PRO A 41 0.91 5.58 18.79
CA PRO A 41 0.95 4.94 17.49
C PRO A 41 -0.36 4.17 17.24
N PRO A 42 -0.92 4.23 16.02
CA PRO A 42 -2.15 3.52 15.69
C PRO A 42 -1.93 2.01 15.70
N THR A 43 -3.00 1.25 15.95
CA THR A 43 -2.97 -0.22 15.85
C THR A 43 -2.90 -0.66 14.39
N LYS A 44 -2.59 -1.94 14.16
CA LYS A 44 -2.56 -2.51 12.81
C LYS A 44 -3.93 -2.42 12.13
N GLU A 45 -4.99 -2.66 12.88
CA GLU A 45 -6.38 -2.56 12.40
C GLU A 45 -6.72 -1.12 12.01
N GLU A 46 -6.27 -0.12 12.78
CA GLU A 46 -6.48 1.30 12.46
C GLU A 46 -5.71 1.71 11.20
N VAL A 47 -4.46 1.26 11.05
CA VAL A 47 -3.67 1.48 9.82
C VAL A 47 -4.36 0.84 8.61
N ALA A 48 -4.78 -0.41 8.73
CA ALA A 48 -5.46 -1.13 7.65
C ALA A 48 -6.80 -0.49 7.27
N ALA A 49 -7.56 -0.01 8.26
CA ALA A 49 -8.82 0.69 8.04
C ALA A 49 -8.63 2.04 7.35
N LEU A 50 -7.52 2.74 7.64
CA LEU A 50 -7.20 4.04 7.05
C LEU A 50 -6.59 3.92 5.65
N LEU A 51 -5.52 3.12 5.50
CA LEU A 51 -4.73 3.04 4.27
C LEU A 51 -5.30 2.02 3.27
N GLY A 52 -5.97 0.97 3.75
CA GLY A 52 -6.54 -0.08 2.90
C GLY A 52 -7.49 0.44 1.81
N PRO A 53 -8.48 1.30 2.14
CA PRO A 53 -9.36 1.90 1.12
C PRO A 53 -8.59 2.74 0.10
N GLY A 54 -7.59 3.51 0.53
CA GLY A 54 -6.74 4.31 -0.36
C GLY A 54 -5.97 3.45 -1.35
N LEU A 55 -5.34 2.36 -0.88
CA LEU A 55 -4.66 1.40 -1.74
C LEU A 55 -5.60 0.76 -2.78
N ALA A 56 -6.79 0.32 -2.34
CA ALA A 56 -7.78 -0.27 -3.24
C ALA A 56 -8.26 0.72 -4.31
N SER A 57 -8.49 1.98 -3.94
CA SER A 57 -8.87 3.04 -4.87
C SER A 57 -7.76 3.35 -5.88
N LEU A 58 -6.51 3.45 -5.43
CA LEU A 58 -5.35 3.67 -6.31
C LEU A 58 -5.17 2.52 -7.30
N ALA A 59 -5.33 1.27 -6.86
CA ALA A 59 -5.20 0.09 -7.71
C ALA A 59 -6.31 0.04 -8.77
N ALA A 60 -7.57 0.30 -8.37
CA ALA A 60 -8.71 0.36 -9.28
C ALA A 60 -8.59 1.46 -10.35
N ARG A 61 -7.81 2.52 -10.05
CA ARG A 61 -7.49 3.63 -10.96
C ARG A 61 -6.18 3.41 -11.74
N GLU A 62 -5.55 2.24 -11.62
CA GLU A 62 -4.27 1.88 -12.26
C GLU A 62 -3.11 2.84 -11.90
N LEU A 63 -3.20 3.50 -10.73
CA LEU A 63 -2.15 4.40 -10.22
C LEU A 63 -1.06 3.64 -9.46
N VAL A 64 -1.40 2.46 -8.95
CA VAL A 64 -0.46 1.51 -8.35
C VAL A 64 -0.75 0.11 -8.85
N GLU A 65 0.30 -0.69 -9.04
CA GLU A 65 0.18 -2.14 -9.18
C GLU A 65 0.46 -2.79 -7.82
N VAL A 66 -0.34 -3.77 -7.44
CA VAL A 66 -0.14 -4.54 -6.20
C VAL A 66 0.10 -6.00 -6.51
N ARG A 67 1.15 -6.56 -5.90
CA ARG A 67 1.50 -7.98 -6.05
C ARG A 67 1.78 -8.63 -4.71
N GLN A 68 1.48 -9.92 -4.64
CA GLN A 68 1.76 -10.79 -3.51
C GLN A 68 2.96 -11.67 -3.83
N PHE A 69 3.87 -11.79 -2.86
CA PHE A 69 5.09 -12.58 -2.96
C PHE A 69 5.17 -13.59 -1.82
N SER A 70 5.53 -14.84 -2.13
CA SER A 70 5.81 -15.87 -1.13
C SER A 70 7.11 -15.64 -0.36
N SER A 71 7.99 -14.78 -0.89
CA SER A 71 9.27 -14.39 -0.31
C SER A 71 9.64 -13.00 -0.81
N TRP A 72 10.15 -12.14 0.07
CA TRP A 72 10.60 -10.80 -0.27
C TRP A 72 12.01 -10.55 0.29
N PRO A 73 12.95 -9.94 -0.47
CA PRO A 73 12.82 -9.40 -1.82
C PRO A 73 12.81 -10.46 -2.93
N ALA A 74 12.12 -10.17 -4.03
CA ALA A 74 12.03 -11.01 -5.23
C ALA A 74 11.86 -10.15 -6.50
N ALA A 75 12.09 -10.73 -7.68
CA ALA A 75 11.90 -10.00 -8.94
C ALA A 75 10.40 -9.72 -9.16
N TRP A 76 10.04 -8.50 -9.59
CA TRP A 76 8.62 -8.07 -9.71
C TRP A 76 7.74 -9.05 -10.48
N VAL A 77 8.27 -9.63 -11.56
CA VAL A 77 7.59 -10.60 -12.43
C VAL A 77 7.21 -11.91 -11.72
N GLN A 78 7.82 -12.22 -10.58
CA GLN A 78 7.52 -13.41 -9.76
C GLN A 78 6.33 -13.19 -8.83
N GLY A 79 5.88 -11.94 -8.64
CA GLY A 79 4.74 -11.61 -7.81
C GLY A 79 3.42 -11.92 -8.49
N ILE A 80 2.47 -12.44 -7.72
CA ILE A 80 1.11 -12.73 -8.17
C ILE A 80 0.29 -11.42 -8.08
N PRO A 81 -0.31 -10.93 -9.18
CA PRO A 81 -1.18 -9.76 -9.13
C PRO A 81 -2.30 -9.92 -8.11
N VAL A 82 -2.54 -8.86 -7.32
CA VAL A 82 -3.66 -8.79 -6.38
C VAL A 82 -4.75 -7.96 -7.01
N ASP A 83 -5.90 -8.57 -7.28
CA ASP A 83 -7.06 -7.88 -7.84
C ASP A 83 -7.83 -7.04 -6.81
N ASP A 84 -8.67 -6.13 -7.30
CA ASP A 84 -9.50 -5.23 -6.49
C ASP A 84 -10.40 -5.95 -5.49
N SER A 85 -10.87 -7.15 -5.83
CA SER A 85 -11.75 -7.93 -4.96
C SER A 85 -11.00 -8.46 -3.73
N ARG A 86 -9.74 -8.88 -3.92
CA ARG A 86 -8.83 -9.24 -2.83
C ARG A 86 -8.43 -8.03 -2.00
N LEU A 87 -8.07 -6.90 -2.64
CA LEU A 87 -7.72 -5.66 -1.92
C LEU A 87 -8.85 -5.15 -1.03
N SER A 88 -10.11 -5.36 -1.45
CA SER A 88 -11.29 -4.94 -0.71
C SER A 88 -11.65 -5.88 0.46
N ALA A 89 -11.14 -7.11 0.48
CA ALA A 89 -11.44 -8.09 1.53
C ALA A 89 -10.83 -7.68 2.88
N ALA A 90 -11.64 -7.69 3.95
CA ALA A 90 -11.24 -7.20 5.27
C ALA A 90 -10.01 -7.93 5.85
N ASN A 91 -9.97 -9.27 5.75
CA ASN A 91 -8.86 -10.05 6.28
C ASN A 91 -7.55 -9.80 5.51
N PHE A 92 -7.64 -9.70 4.17
CA PHE A 92 -6.51 -9.37 3.33
C PHE A 92 -5.93 -8.00 3.68
N ARG A 93 -6.80 -7.01 3.93
CA ARG A 93 -6.38 -5.66 4.34
C ARG A 93 -5.49 -5.73 5.57
N THR A 94 -5.93 -6.29 6.70
CA THR A 94 -5.15 -6.24 7.94
C THR A 94 -3.82 -6.99 7.85
N ASP A 95 -3.81 -8.19 7.28
CA ASP A 95 -2.60 -9.03 7.21
C ASP A 95 -1.54 -8.43 6.29
N ALA A 96 -1.95 -7.71 5.24
CA ALA A 96 -1.04 -7.10 4.27
C ALA A 96 -0.23 -5.92 4.85
N TRP A 97 -0.76 -5.24 5.87
CA TRP A 97 -0.05 -4.15 6.57
C TRP A 97 0.71 -4.65 7.81
N ALA A 98 0.59 -5.93 8.16
CA ALA A 98 1.33 -6.51 9.27
C ALA A 98 2.80 -6.70 8.87
N GLY A 99 3.71 -6.25 9.73
CA GLY A 99 5.17 -6.35 9.56
C GLY A 99 5.67 -7.70 9.04
N TYR A 100 6.82 -7.67 8.35
CA TYR A 100 7.44 -8.88 7.80
C TYR A 100 7.73 -9.91 8.89
N ALA A 101 7.09 -11.07 8.81
CA ALA A 101 7.48 -12.27 9.53
C ALA A 101 8.04 -13.29 8.53
N ASP A 102 9.12 -13.98 8.93
CA ASP A 102 9.79 -14.94 8.05
C ASP A 102 8.81 -16.07 7.65
N GLY A 103 8.66 -16.28 6.35
CA GLY A 103 7.68 -17.23 5.79
C GLY A 103 6.25 -16.70 5.61
N GLN A 104 5.98 -15.42 5.89
CA GLN A 104 4.71 -14.78 5.58
C GLN A 104 4.71 -14.19 4.16
N GLU A 105 3.59 -14.36 3.45
CA GLU A 105 3.40 -13.72 2.15
C GLU A 105 3.47 -12.20 2.30
N THR A 106 4.26 -11.53 1.45
CA THR A 106 4.44 -10.07 1.48
C THR A 106 3.64 -9.44 0.36
N VAL A 107 2.85 -8.42 0.68
CA VAL A 107 2.13 -7.60 -0.29
C VAL A 107 2.94 -6.34 -0.57
N VAL A 108 3.13 -6.05 -1.86
CA VAL A 108 4.05 -5.02 -2.34
C VAL A 108 3.32 -4.16 -3.37
N ALA A 109 3.45 -2.84 -3.22
CA ALA A 109 2.92 -1.86 -4.15
C ALA A 109 4.03 -1.26 -5.00
N LEU A 110 3.72 -0.98 -6.27
CA LEU A 110 4.58 -0.26 -7.20
C LEU A 110 3.77 0.88 -7.81
N ILE A 111 4.27 2.12 -7.73
CA ILE A 111 3.64 3.25 -8.41
C ILE A 111 3.80 3.12 -9.92
N THR A 112 2.72 3.40 -10.66
CA THR A 112 2.75 3.44 -12.12
C THR A 112 3.16 4.83 -12.62
N GLU A 113 3.46 4.98 -13.91
CA GLU A 113 3.67 6.31 -14.49
C GLU A 113 2.45 7.23 -14.31
N ALA A 114 1.24 6.68 -14.39
CA ALA A 114 0.00 7.41 -14.15
C ALA A 114 -0.12 7.85 -12.68
N GLY A 115 0.28 7.00 -11.73
CA GLY A 115 0.34 7.35 -10.32
C GLY A 115 1.31 8.49 -10.03
N LEU A 116 2.50 8.45 -10.64
CA LEU A 116 3.52 9.49 -10.46
C LEU A 116 3.03 10.87 -10.91
N GLN A 117 2.21 10.94 -11.98
CA GLN A 117 1.64 12.19 -12.49
C GLN A 117 0.58 12.82 -11.56
N ARG A 118 0.22 12.17 -10.45
CA ARG A 118 -0.78 12.65 -9.47
C ARG A 118 -0.16 13.14 -8.16
N LEU A 119 1.15 13.00 -7.98
CA LEU A 119 1.92 13.52 -6.85
C LEU A 119 2.46 14.93 -7.16
#